data_AF-A0A2N0ZNT6-F1
#
_entry.id   AF-A0A2N0ZNT6-F1
#
_cell.length_a   1.000
_cell.length_b   1.000
_cell.length_c   1.000
_cell.angle_alpha   90.00
_cell.angle_beta   90.00
_cell.angle_gamma   90.00
#
_symmetry.space_group_name_H-M   'P 1'
#
loop_
_entity.id
_entity.type
_entity.pdbx_description
1 polymer ?
#
loop_
_entity_poly.entity_id
_entity_poly.type
_entity_poly.pdbx_seq_one_letter_code
_entity_poly.pdbx_strand_id
1 'polypeptide(L)' 'MKVFKMLAVLSTLVFTLTACEEKVRSVSYYNENPDEVRKMKEKCELEREKGYELKGTLAQNCKNATSVSISSIASRIRQ' A
#
# COMPACT_ATOMS: atom_id res chain seq x y z
N MET A 1 5.75 -50.01 -8.55
CA MET A 1 4.90 -48.79 -8.60
C MET A 1 4.71 -48.19 -7.20
N LYS A 2 5.75 -47.65 -6.57
CA LYS A 2 5.62 -46.99 -5.23
C LYS A 2 6.33 -45.64 -5.18
N VAL A 3 7.45 -45.51 -5.89
CA VAL A 3 8.25 -44.28 -6.01
C VAL A 3 7.53 -43.15 -6.77
N PHE A 4 6.71 -43.48 -7.78
CA PHE A 4 5.98 -42.48 -8.58
C PHE A 4 4.85 -41.76 -7.83
N LYS A 5 4.30 -42.34 -6.76
CA LYS A 5 3.27 -41.69 -5.93
C LYS A 5 3.86 -40.74 -4.88
N MET A 6 5.12 -40.96 -4.49
CA MET A 6 5.78 -40.14 -3.47
C MET A 6 6.30 -38.81 -4.05
N LEU A 7 6.59 -38.76 -5.35
CA LEU A 7 7.09 -37.55 -6.02
C LEU A 7 5.99 -36.51 -6.31
N ALA A 8 4.72 -36.90 -6.26
CA ALA A 8 3.60 -35.99 -6.54
C ALA A 8 3.24 -35.08 -5.37
N VAL A 9 3.71 -35.38 -4.15
CA VAL A 9 3.34 -34.66 -2.92
C VAL A 9 4.28 -33.46 -2.65
N LEU A 10 5.42 -33.38 -3.32
CA LEU A 10 6.43 -32.33 -3.07
C LEU A 10 6.32 -31.09 -3.97
N SER A 11 5.40 -31.06 -4.95
CA SER A 11 5.34 -29.98 -5.97
C SER A 11 4.32 -28.87 -5.72
N THR A 12 3.46 -28.96 -4.71
CA THR A 12 2.39 -27.97 -4.46
C THR A 12 2.77 -26.83 -3.51
N LEU A 13 4.05 -26.66 -3.19
CA LEU A 13 4.57 -25.49 -2.46
C LEU A 13 5.13 -24.41 -3.39
N VAL A 14 4.51 -24.17 -4.54
CA VAL A 14 4.87 -23.01 -5.36
C VAL A 14 4.07 -21.81 -4.86
N PHE A 15 4.74 -21.06 -4.00
CA PHE A 15 4.54 -19.66 -3.67
C PHE A 15 3.74 -18.88 -4.73
N THR A 16 2.54 -18.45 -4.37
CA THR A 16 2.06 -17.15 -4.82
C THR A 16 1.69 -16.35 -3.58
N LEU A 17 2.70 -15.99 -2.78
CA LEU A 17 2.66 -14.69 -2.10
C LEU A 17 2.64 -13.67 -3.24
N THR A 18 1.45 -13.38 -3.77
CA THR A 18 1.26 -12.15 -4.53
C THR A 18 1.55 -11.06 -3.53
N ALA A 19 2.82 -10.62 -3.45
CA ALA A 19 3.14 -9.34 -2.88
C ALA A 19 2.26 -8.38 -3.66
N CYS A 20 1.17 -7.94 -3.05
CA CYS A 20 0.37 -6.86 -3.60
C CYS A 20 1.32 -5.67 -3.66
N GLU A 21 2.02 -5.52 -4.78
CA GLU A 21 2.79 -4.33 -5.08
C GLU A 21 1.79 -3.20 -5.05
N GLU A 22 1.77 -2.49 -3.94
CA GLU A 22 0.92 -1.34 -3.78
C GLU A 22 1.26 -0.40 -4.94
N LYS A 23 0.25 -0.01 -5.72
CA LYS A 23 0.44 0.87 -6.87
C LYS A 23 0.62 2.30 -6.38
N VAL A 24 1.47 3.05 -7.07
CA VAL A 24 1.62 4.49 -6.83
C VAL A 24 0.30 5.17 -7.21
N ARG A 25 -0.28 5.90 -6.28
CA ARG A 25 -1.50 6.70 -6.47
C ARG A 25 -1.10 8.15 -6.71
N SER A 26 -1.78 8.82 -7.63
CA SER A 26 -1.51 10.22 -7.98
C SER A 26 -2.05 11.18 -6.92
N VAL A 27 -1.62 12.44 -6.96
CA VAL A 27 -2.19 13.50 -6.11
C VAL A 27 -3.69 13.70 -6.39
N SER A 28 -4.13 13.60 -7.65
CA SER A 28 -5.56 13.71 -8.01
C SER A 28 -6.41 12.65 -7.33
N TYR A 29 -5.93 11.40 -7.30
CA TYR A 29 -6.61 10.31 -6.59
C TYR A 29 -6.83 10.68 -5.12
N TYR A 30 -5.81 11.21 -4.45
CA TYR A 30 -5.93 11.61 -3.05
C TYR A 30 -6.82 12.86 -2.84
N ASN A 31 -6.85 13.79 -3.79
CA ASN A 31 -7.79 14.92 -3.77
C ASN A 31 -9.26 14.47 -3.87
N GLU A 32 -9.52 13.43 -4.65
CA GLU A 32 -10.86 12.85 -4.83
C GLU A 32 -11.25 11.91 -3.69
N ASN A 33 -10.26 11.35 -2.97
CA ASN A 33 -10.45 10.35 -1.92
C ASN A 33 -9.83 10.84 -0.58
N PRO A 34 -10.47 11.78 0.13
CA PRO A 34 -9.91 12.37 1.34
C PRO A 34 -9.71 11.36 2.49
N ASP A 35 -10.54 10.32 2.58
CA ASP A 35 -10.34 9.24 3.56
C ASP A 35 -9.03 8.47 3.32
N GLU A 36 -8.66 8.29 2.05
CA GLU A 36 -7.42 7.62 1.67
C GLU A 36 -6.18 8.47 1.99
N VAL A 37 -6.32 9.80 2.04
CA VAL A 37 -5.27 10.69 2.54
C VAL A 37 -4.97 10.41 4.00
N ARG A 38 -6.01 10.32 4.84
CA ARG A 38 -5.85 10.05 6.28
C ARG A 38 -5.20 8.69 6.50
N LYS A 39 -5.73 7.63 5.87
CA LYS A 39 -5.18 6.27 5.99
C LYS A 39 -3.72 6.20 5.53
N MET A 40 -3.40 6.85 4.41
CA MET A 40 -2.02 6.85 3.91
C MET A 40 -1.10 7.60 4.87
N LYS A 41 -1.50 8.76 5.40
CA LYS A 41 -0.70 9.51 6.39
C LYS A 41 -0.45 8.69 7.67
N GLU A 42 -1.49 8.08 8.24
CA GLU A 42 -1.36 7.20 9.41
C GLU A 42 -0.40 6.03 9.13
N LYS A 43 -0.51 5.40 7.96
CA LYS A 43 0.42 4.35 7.53
C LYS A 43 1.86 4.84 7.45
N CYS A 44 2.09 6.02 6.87
CA CYS A 44 3.42 6.62 6.77
C CYS A 44 4.02 6.96 8.13
N GLU A 45 3.19 7.43 9.08
CA GLU A 45 3.61 7.73 10.45
C GLU A 45 3.98 6.44 11.20
N LEU A 46 3.14 5.41 11.14
CA LEU A 46 3.40 4.12 11.78
C LEU A 46 4.70 3.47 11.30
N GLU A 47 4.97 3.51 9.98
CA GLU A 47 6.21 2.96 9.46
C GLU A 47 7.45 3.77 9.90
N ARG A 48 7.33 5.10 10.02
CA ARG A 48 8.40 5.94 10.59
C ARG A 48 8.62 5.68 12.07
N GLU A 49 7.55 5.50 12.84
CA GLU A 49 7.62 5.19 14.29
C GLU A 49 8.28 3.84 14.57
N LYS A 50 8.04 2.86 13.69
CA LYS A 50 8.76 1.58 13.73
C LYS A 50 10.26 1.70 13.37
N GLY A 51 10.72 2.89 12.99
CA GLY A 51 12.09 3.14 12.55
C GLY A 51 12.36 2.71 11.11
N TYR A 52 11.33 2.38 10.33
CA TYR A 52 11.51 2.00 8.93
C TYR A 52 11.64 3.25 8.04
N GLU A 53 12.61 3.19 7.14
CA GLU A 53 12.77 4.19 6.10
C GLU A 53 11.70 3.96 5.02
N LEU A 54 10.89 4.98 4.75
CA LEU A 54 9.90 4.93 3.68
C LEU A 54 10.63 4.87 2.34
N LYS A 55 10.47 3.75 1.60
CA LYS A 55 11.09 3.53 0.29
C LYS A 55 10.06 3.10 -0.77
N GLY A 56 10.48 3.19 -2.03
CA GLY A 56 9.69 2.70 -3.17
C GLY A 56 8.31 3.34 -3.26
N THR A 57 7.30 2.51 -3.56
CA THR A 57 5.92 2.98 -3.72
C THR A 57 5.37 3.66 -2.47
N LEU A 58 5.69 3.14 -1.28
CA LEU A 58 5.20 3.72 -0.03
C LEU A 58 5.66 5.17 0.12
N ALA A 59 6.95 5.45 -0.13
CA ALA A 59 7.48 6.82 -0.07
C ALA A 59 6.78 7.77 -1.04
N GLN A 60 6.51 7.30 -2.26
CA GLN A 60 5.81 8.10 -3.27
C GLN A 60 4.35 8.37 -2.89
N ASN A 61 3.65 7.36 -2.35
CA ASN A 61 2.29 7.51 -1.86
C ASN A 61 2.21 8.44 -0.65
N CYS A 62 3.15 8.34 0.29
CA CYS A 62 3.27 9.28 1.41
C CYS A 62 3.46 10.72 0.93
N LYS A 63 4.33 10.93 -0.06
CA LYS A 63 4.55 12.25 -0.65
C LYS A 63 3.28 12.78 -1.34
N ASN A 64 2.63 11.95 -2.14
CA ASN A 64 1.44 12.35 -2.90
C ASN A 64 0.25 12.66 -1.97
N ALA A 65 0.01 11.82 -0.96
CA ALA A 65 -1.02 12.07 0.05
C ALA A 65 -0.74 13.35 0.88
N THR A 66 0.53 13.64 1.17
CA THR A 66 0.92 14.85 1.90
C THR A 66 0.83 16.12 1.06
N SER A 67 1.01 15.99 -0.27
CA SER A 67 0.89 17.13 -1.20
C SER A 67 -0.54 17.63 -1.40
N VAL A 68 -1.54 16.87 -0.94
CA VAL A 68 -2.93 17.33 -0.93
C VAL A 68 -3.08 18.45 0.10
N SER A 69 -3.52 19.63 -0.37
CA SER A 69 -3.81 20.75 0.51
C SER A 69 -4.97 20.41 1.44
N ILE A 70 -4.77 20.59 2.75
CA ILE A 70 -5.81 20.38 3.76
C ILE A 70 -7.02 21.28 3.50
N SER A 71 -6.83 22.46 2.90
CA SER A 71 -7.93 23.35 2.52
C SER A 71 -8.87 22.71 1.49
N SER A 72 -8.33 21.91 0.55
CA SER A 72 -9.09 21.22 -0.49
C SER A 72 -9.93 20.06 0.06
N ILE A 73 -9.46 19.39 1.12
CA ILE A 73 -10.21 18.34 1.81
C ILE A 73 -11.29 18.95 2.70
N ALA A 74 -10.95 19.98 3.49
CA ALA A 74 -11.86 20.62 4.42
C ALA A 74 -13.05 21.31 3.73
N SER A 75 -12.89 21.79 2.50
CA SER A 75 -13.99 22.32 1.69
C SER A 75 -14.97 21.25 1.22
N ARG A 76 -14.51 20.00 1.01
CA ARG A 76 -15.35 18.89 0.54
C ARG A 76 -16.11 18.19 1.67
N ILE A 77 -15.56 18.17 2.88
CA ILE A 77 -16.25 17.59 4.06
C ILE A 77 -17.42 18.48 4.54
N ARG A 78 -17.44 19.77 4.17
CA ARG A 78 -18.51 20.71 4.53
C ARG A 78 -19.64 20.83 3.49
N GLN A 79 -19.57 20.11 2.37
CA GLN A 79 -20.66 20.01 1.40
C GLN A 79 -21.46 18.74 1.66
#